data_AF-A0A0P9ET21-F1
#
_entry.id   AF-A0A0P9ET21-F1
#
_cell.length_a   1.000
_cell.length_b   1.000
_cell.length_c   1.000
_cell.angle_alpha   90.00
_cell.angle_beta   90.00
_cell.angle_gamma   90.00
#
_symmetry.space_group_name_H-M   'P 1'
#
loop_
_entity.id
_entity.type
_entity.pdbx_description
1 polymer ?
#
loop_
_entity_poly.entity_id
_entity_poly.type
_entity_poly.pdbx_seq_one_letter_code
_entity_poly.pdbx_strand_id
1 'polypeptide(L)'
;NITAGTGTAFAGTTNVPIATGSLTTGSYTVRVRIRDAAGNWSTGTNGVRTATLTVTAAVPDAIFADGFESGSTSAWSGTSGSTSVTSGAALVGTRGLQVAGNGNNYVRYTFGTTANPASATYDARFYFNPNGNTGTGQDIFTARTSGGTTIFRVRYRINGTTPQVQIQGSASNSSWYNIVNGSNRIEVVLQSDGTIQL
;
A
#
# COMPACT_ATOMS: atom_id res chain seq x y z
N ASN A 1 34.22 -43.20 29.39
CA ASN A 1 32.87 -42.73 29.77
C ASN A 1 32.97 -41.38 30.45
N ILE A 2 32.72 -40.28 29.73
CA ILE A 2 32.58 -38.97 30.38
C ILE A 2 31.15 -38.89 30.92
N THR A 3 31.03 -38.90 32.24
CA THR A 3 29.75 -38.79 32.97
C THR A 3 29.07 -37.47 32.61
N ALA A 4 27.79 -37.51 32.22
CA ALA A 4 26.99 -36.31 32.00
C ALA A 4 26.89 -35.50 33.31
N GLY A 5 27.23 -34.22 33.27
CA GLY A 5 27.16 -33.34 34.44
C GLY A 5 25.72 -33.22 34.97
N THR A 6 25.57 -33.22 36.29
CA THR A 6 24.29 -33.16 37.04
C THR A 6 23.66 -31.76 37.06
N GLY A 7 23.84 -30.98 35.99
CA GLY A 7 23.35 -29.61 35.91
C GLY A 7 21.82 -29.54 36.04
N THR A 8 21.33 -28.59 36.83
CA THR A 8 19.90 -28.31 36.98
C THR A 8 19.32 -27.90 35.62
N ALA A 9 18.21 -28.51 35.20
CA ALA A 9 17.54 -28.12 33.97
C ALA A 9 17.11 -26.64 34.06
N PHE A 10 17.46 -25.85 33.04
CA PHE A 10 17.00 -24.48 32.92
C PHE A 10 15.47 -24.48 32.72
N ALA A 11 14.72 -24.05 33.74
CA ALA A 11 13.25 -24.05 33.74
C ALA A 11 12.63 -22.67 33.48
N GLY A 12 13.46 -21.64 33.28
CA GLY A 12 13.01 -20.27 33.05
C GLY A 12 12.79 -19.96 31.57
N THR A 13 11.93 -18.99 31.28
CA THR A 13 11.97 -18.27 30.00
C THR A 13 12.89 -17.06 30.16
N THR A 14 13.80 -16.85 29.23
CA THR A 14 14.59 -15.62 29.15
C THR A 14 14.42 -15.01 27.78
N ASN A 15 13.93 -13.78 27.75
CA ASN A 15 13.80 -13.00 26.53
C ASN A 15 15.14 -12.35 26.22
N VAL A 16 15.81 -12.80 25.15
CA VAL A 16 17.01 -12.16 24.61
C VAL A 16 16.64 -11.53 23.27
N PRO A 17 16.67 -10.18 23.15
CA PRO A 17 16.42 -9.54 21.87
C PRO A 17 17.54 -9.85 20.88
N ILE A 18 17.19 -10.19 19.65
CA ILE A 18 18.13 -10.37 18.54
C ILE A 18 17.96 -9.17 17.62
N ALA A 19 19.03 -8.41 17.40
CA ALA A 19 19.02 -7.30 16.44
C ALA A 19 19.01 -7.86 15.00
N THR A 20 17.96 -7.56 14.24
CA THR A 20 17.77 -8.06 12.87
C THR A 20 17.93 -6.98 11.79
N GLY A 21 18.11 -5.70 12.18
CA GLY A 21 18.03 -4.55 11.27
C GLY A 21 19.08 -4.46 10.16
N SER A 22 20.14 -5.28 10.20
CA SER A 22 21.17 -5.34 9.17
C SER A 22 21.19 -6.66 8.39
N LEU A 23 20.25 -7.58 8.66
CA LEU A 23 20.19 -8.86 7.95
C LEU A 23 19.62 -8.62 6.55
N THR A 24 20.32 -9.11 5.53
CA THR A 24 19.77 -9.13 4.17
C THR A 24 18.69 -10.20 4.06
N THR A 25 17.82 -10.08 3.05
CA THR A 25 16.83 -11.12 2.70
C THR A 25 17.50 -12.49 2.59
N GLY A 26 16.92 -13.50 3.23
CA GLY A 26 17.48 -14.86 3.25
C GLY A 26 16.99 -15.70 4.43
N SER A 27 17.45 -16.94 4.47
CA SER A 27 17.19 -17.88 5.56
C SER A 27 18.43 -17.98 6.45
N TYR A 28 18.25 -17.77 7.76
CA TYR A 28 19.29 -17.82 8.77
C TYR A 28 19.00 -18.92 9.78
N THR A 29 20.05 -19.53 10.33
CA THR A 29 19.91 -20.44 11.47
C THR A 29 20.27 -19.72 12.76
N VAL A 30 19.27 -19.50 13.62
CA VAL A 30 19.50 -19.06 15.00
C VAL A 30 19.88 -20.27 15.82
N ARG A 31 20.99 -20.19 16.58
CA ARG A 31 21.45 -21.25 17.47
C ARG A 31 21.57 -20.74 18.89
N VAL A 32 21.02 -21.50 19.84
CA VAL A 32 21.10 -21.23 21.26
C VAL A 32 21.79 -22.40 21.96
N ARG A 33 22.72 -22.07 22.85
CA ARG A 33 23.44 -23.01 23.72
C ARG A 33 23.58 -22.42 25.11
N ILE A 34 23.75 -23.28 26.11
CA ILE A 34 23.86 -22.90 27.51
C ILE A 34 25.33 -23.01 27.91
N ARG A 35 25.81 -22.06 28.72
CA ARG A 35 27.11 -22.14 29.39
C ARG A 35 26.88 -22.43 30.87
N ASP A 36 27.56 -23.43 31.42
CA ASP A 36 27.51 -23.72 32.85
C ASP A 36 28.36 -22.72 33.67
N ALA A 37 28.27 -22.80 35.00
CA ALA A 37 29.02 -21.94 35.91
C ALA A 37 30.55 -22.17 35.84
N ALA A 38 30.98 -23.36 35.38
CA ALA A 38 32.39 -23.67 35.14
C ALA A 38 32.90 -23.15 33.78
N GLY A 39 32.03 -22.53 32.98
CA GLY A 39 32.37 -21.92 31.70
C GLY A 39 32.26 -22.87 30.51
N ASN A 40 31.82 -24.12 30.71
CA ASN A 40 31.66 -25.10 29.64
C ASN A 40 30.37 -24.85 28.87
N TRP A 41 30.43 -24.96 27.55
CA TRP A 41 29.25 -24.89 26.70
C TRP A 41 28.59 -26.25 26.54
N SER A 42 27.26 -26.27 26.44
CA SER A 42 26.52 -27.45 26.02
C SER A 42 26.91 -27.87 24.59
N THR A 43 27.08 -29.18 24.38
CA THR A 43 27.52 -29.76 23.10
C THR A 43 26.55 -30.84 22.62
N GLY A 44 26.66 -31.24 21.35
CA GLY A 44 25.84 -32.29 20.74
C GLY A 44 24.41 -31.88 20.37
N THR A 45 23.65 -32.83 19.80
CA THR A 45 22.29 -32.63 19.27
C THR A 45 21.29 -32.11 20.29
N ASN A 46 21.51 -32.41 21.57
CA ASN A 46 20.64 -31.95 22.65
C ASN A 46 21.15 -30.70 23.39
N GLY A 47 22.41 -30.33 23.19
CA GLY A 47 23.03 -29.14 23.79
C GLY A 47 22.89 -27.88 22.94
N VAL A 48 22.52 -27.99 21.66
CA VAL A 48 22.29 -26.85 20.77
C VAL A 48 20.85 -26.88 20.26
N ARG A 49 20.11 -25.80 20.49
CA ARG A 49 18.78 -25.60 19.93
C ARG A 49 18.88 -24.69 18.72
N THR A 50 18.19 -25.06 17.65
CA THR A 50 18.23 -24.31 16.39
C THR A 50 16.83 -23.94 15.94
N ALA A 51 16.68 -22.74 15.40
CA ALA A 51 15.47 -22.29 14.74
C ALA A 51 15.83 -21.62 13.42
N THR A 52 14.94 -21.71 12.45
CA THR A 52 15.08 -20.99 11.18
C THR A 52 14.47 -19.60 11.35
N LEU A 53 15.25 -18.57 11.05
CA LEU A 53 14.80 -17.19 10.92
C LEU A 53 14.77 -16.85 9.43
N THR A 54 13.58 -16.62 8.90
CA THR A 54 13.42 -16.14 7.52
C THR A 54 13.29 -14.63 7.52
N VAL A 55 14.22 -13.95 6.88
CA VAL A 55 14.14 -12.51 6.61
C VAL A 55 13.62 -12.35 5.18
N THR A 56 12.42 -11.79 5.04
CA THR A 56 11.82 -11.47 3.74
C THR A 56 12.19 -10.04 3.34
N ALA A 57 12.27 -9.78 2.03
CA ALA A 57 12.41 -8.41 1.53
C ALA A 57 11.24 -7.55 2.02
N ALA A 58 11.51 -6.28 2.32
CA ALA A 58 10.44 -5.30 2.45
C ALA A 58 9.71 -5.25 1.11
N VAL A 59 8.41 -5.52 1.12
CA VAL A 59 7.57 -5.28 -0.05
C VAL A 59 7.47 -3.76 -0.20
N PRO A 60 7.76 -3.17 -1.38
CA PRO A 60 7.60 -1.73 -1.57
C PRO A 60 6.18 -1.31 -1.19
N ASP A 61 6.05 -0.32 -0.29
CA ASP A 61 4.75 0.26 0.08
C ASP A 61 4.08 0.94 -1.11
N ALA A 62 4.88 1.50 -2.02
CA ALA A 62 4.40 2.14 -3.24
C ALA A 62 4.12 1.10 -4.33
N ILE A 63 2.84 0.83 -4.57
CA ILE A 63 2.39 -0.16 -5.54
C ILE A 63 2.38 0.42 -6.97
N PHE A 64 2.05 1.71 -7.10
CA PHE A 64 2.01 2.43 -8.36
C PHE A 64 2.07 3.94 -8.13
N ALA A 65 2.76 4.66 -9.01
CA ALA A 65 2.73 6.12 -9.06
C ALA A 65 3.03 6.59 -10.49
N ASP A 66 2.35 7.65 -10.92
CA ASP A 66 2.64 8.34 -12.17
C ASP A 66 2.39 9.84 -12.00
N GLY A 67 3.43 10.64 -12.20
CA GLY A 67 3.35 12.11 -12.24
C GLY A 67 3.11 12.66 -13.64
N PHE A 68 3.05 11.79 -14.66
CA PHE A 68 2.89 12.14 -16.08
C PHE A 68 4.06 12.94 -16.70
N GLU A 69 5.19 13.05 -16.00
CA GLU A 69 6.38 13.78 -16.47
C GLU A 69 7.05 13.12 -17.68
N SER A 70 6.75 11.84 -17.95
CA SER A 70 7.15 11.16 -19.19
C SER A 70 6.42 11.68 -20.44
N GLY A 71 5.36 12.48 -20.26
CA GLY A 71 4.56 13.01 -21.35
C GLY A 71 3.57 12.02 -21.97
N SER A 72 3.36 10.86 -21.35
CA SER A 72 2.44 9.83 -21.83
C SER A 72 1.82 9.03 -20.69
N THR A 73 0.82 8.20 -21.01
CA THR A 73 0.19 7.26 -20.06
C THR A 73 0.84 5.87 -20.10
N SER A 74 2.11 5.76 -20.50
CA SER A 74 2.80 4.48 -20.70
C SER A 74 3.01 3.66 -19.43
N ALA A 75 2.95 4.30 -18.25
CA ALA A 75 2.98 3.61 -16.97
C ALA A 75 1.66 2.87 -16.65
N TRP A 76 0.56 3.21 -17.33
CA TRP A 76 -0.75 2.63 -17.09
C TRP A 76 -0.96 1.36 -17.92
N SER A 77 -1.70 0.39 -17.38
CA SER A 77 -2.01 -0.87 -18.04
C SER A 77 -3.04 -0.73 -19.17
N GLY A 78 -3.74 0.39 -19.26
CA GLY A 78 -4.67 0.67 -20.34
C GLY A 78 -5.29 2.06 -20.24
N THR A 79 -5.74 2.55 -21.38
CA THR A 79 -6.38 3.86 -21.53
C THR A 79 -7.63 3.74 -22.40
N SER A 80 -8.61 4.61 -22.17
CA SER A 80 -9.83 4.67 -22.98
C SER A 80 -10.28 6.11 -23.15
N GLY A 81 -10.81 6.41 -24.34
CA GLY A 81 -11.38 7.71 -24.67
C GLY A 81 -10.36 8.85 -24.74
N SER A 82 -10.86 10.07 -24.55
CA SER A 82 -10.13 11.32 -24.69
C SER A 82 -9.30 11.62 -23.44
N THR A 83 -8.10 11.06 -23.42
CA THR A 83 -7.07 11.27 -22.41
C THR A 83 -5.80 11.82 -23.07
N SER A 84 -5.18 12.85 -22.50
CA SER A 84 -3.95 13.44 -23.02
C SER A 84 -3.06 13.95 -21.90
N VAL A 85 -1.74 13.80 -22.03
CA VAL A 85 -0.78 14.35 -21.07
C VAL A 85 -0.25 15.67 -21.60
N THR A 86 -0.52 16.76 -20.88
CA THR A 86 -0.21 18.12 -21.30
C THR A 86 0.43 18.94 -20.19
N SER A 87 1.12 20.02 -20.53
CA SER A 87 1.65 20.97 -19.53
C SER A 87 0.55 21.80 -18.87
N GLY A 88 -0.53 22.13 -19.61
CA GLY A 88 -1.67 22.88 -19.07
C GLY A 88 -2.48 22.12 -18.02
N ALA A 89 -2.35 20.79 -17.96
CA ALA A 89 -2.98 19.95 -16.97
C ALA A 89 -2.09 19.68 -15.73
N ALA A 90 -0.89 20.25 -15.66
CA ALA A 90 0.01 20.04 -14.53
C ALA A 90 -0.59 20.58 -13.22
N LEU A 91 -0.70 19.71 -12.22
CA LEU A 91 -1.07 20.09 -10.84
C LEU A 91 0.12 19.98 -9.88
N VAL A 92 1.11 19.17 -10.25
CA VAL A 92 2.42 19.01 -9.64
C VAL A 92 3.40 18.81 -10.79
N GLY A 93 4.62 19.33 -10.68
CA GLY A 93 5.63 19.19 -11.74
C GLY A 93 5.30 20.00 -12.99
N THR A 94 5.58 19.45 -14.17
CA THR A 94 5.48 20.17 -15.45
C THR A 94 4.40 19.63 -16.37
N ARG A 95 3.87 18.44 -16.07
CA ARG A 95 2.85 17.78 -16.90
C ARG A 95 1.77 17.15 -16.02
N GLY A 96 0.60 16.94 -16.61
CA GLY A 96 -0.51 16.24 -15.96
C GLY A 96 -1.43 15.60 -16.96
N LEU A 97 -2.29 14.70 -16.47
CA LEU A 97 -3.33 14.07 -17.28
C LEU A 97 -4.54 14.97 -17.41
N GLN A 98 -4.89 15.32 -18.64
CA GLN A 98 -6.18 15.89 -19.00
C GLN A 98 -7.13 14.77 -19.42
N VAL A 99 -8.33 14.77 -18.85
CA VAL A 99 -9.45 13.92 -19.25
C VAL A 99 -10.58 14.83 -19.71
N ALA A 100 -11.01 14.70 -20.98
CA ALA A 100 -11.96 15.63 -21.60
C ALA A 100 -13.09 14.91 -22.34
N GLY A 101 -14.19 15.61 -22.61
CA GLY A 101 -15.36 15.07 -23.31
C GLY A 101 -16.35 14.35 -22.39
N ASN A 102 -17.39 13.78 -23.00
CA ASN A 102 -18.56 13.21 -22.32
C ASN A 102 -18.63 11.66 -22.35
N GLY A 103 -17.60 11.00 -22.88
CA GLY A 103 -17.51 9.54 -22.92
C GLY A 103 -16.88 8.91 -21.68
N ASN A 104 -16.70 7.59 -21.73
CA ASN A 104 -15.99 6.83 -20.70
C ASN A 104 -14.48 6.98 -20.89
N ASN A 105 -13.94 8.09 -20.38
CA ASN A 105 -12.52 8.43 -20.52
C ASN A 105 -11.77 8.08 -19.23
N TYR A 106 -10.74 7.23 -19.31
CA TYR A 106 -9.98 6.82 -18.13
C TYR A 106 -8.60 6.26 -18.47
N VAL A 107 -7.73 6.28 -17.46
CA VAL A 107 -6.51 5.45 -17.40
C VAL A 107 -6.73 4.38 -16.33
N ARG A 108 -6.16 3.19 -16.51
CA ARG A 108 -6.33 2.06 -15.61
C ARG A 108 -5.01 1.35 -15.36
N TYR A 109 -4.68 1.17 -14.09
CA TYR A 109 -3.60 0.31 -13.65
C TYR A 109 -4.19 -1.01 -13.15
N THR A 110 -3.65 -2.13 -13.60
CA THR A 110 -4.05 -3.47 -13.17
C THR A 110 -2.95 -4.03 -12.28
N PHE A 111 -3.26 -4.33 -11.03
CA PHE A 111 -2.32 -4.98 -10.11
C PHE A 111 -1.86 -6.33 -10.70
N GLY A 112 -0.55 -6.53 -10.75
CA GLY A 112 0.03 -7.85 -11.03
C GLY A 112 -0.03 -8.78 -9.82
N THR A 113 0.31 -10.05 -10.00
CA THR A 113 0.37 -11.05 -8.90
C THR A 113 1.50 -10.78 -7.90
N THR A 114 2.48 -9.97 -8.27
CA THR A 114 3.68 -9.63 -7.48
C THR A 114 3.52 -8.35 -6.64
N ALA A 115 2.43 -7.60 -6.88
CA ALA A 115 2.20 -6.26 -6.31
C ALA A 115 1.06 -6.27 -5.28
N ASN A 116 0.96 -7.34 -4.49
CA ASN A 116 0.00 -7.44 -3.40
C ASN A 116 0.72 -7.05 -2.11
N PRO A 117 0.46 -5.85 -1.54
CA PRO A 117 1.07 -5.47 -0.27
C PRO A 117 0.67 -6.49 0.80
N ALA A 118 1.61 -6.86 1.67
CA ALA A 118 1.29 -7.72 2.82
C ALA A 118 0.39 -7.02 3.86
N SER A 119 0.20 -5.70 3.72
CA SER A 119 -0.55 -4.87 4.64
C SER A 119 -2.03 -4.82 4.28
N ALA A 120 -2.89 -4.81 5.30
CA ALA A 120 -4.35 -4.83 5.16
C ALA A 120 -4.97 -3.46 4.77
N THR A 121 -4.12 -2.46 4.52
CA THR A 121 -4.54 -1.09 4.21
C THR A 121 -4.11 -0.68 2.80
N TYR A 122 -5.03 -0.12 2.03
CA TYR A 122 -4.74 0.48 0.73
C TYR A 122 -4.85 2.00 0.85
N ASP A 123 -3.79 2.72 0.51
CA ASP A 123 -3.78 4.18 0.42
C ASP A 123 -3.68 4.58 -1.07
N ALA A 124 -4.54 5.50 -1.49
CA ALA A 124 -4.46 6.14 -2.78
C ALA A 124 -4.48 7.66 -2.61
N ARG A 125 -3.52 8.32 -3.25
CA ARG A 125 -3.43 9.78 -3.31
C ARG A 125 -3.32 10.27 -4.73
N PHE A 126 -4.07 11.30 -5.07
CA PHE A 126 -4.00 11.95 -6.38
C PHE A 126 -4.34 13.43 -6.28
N TYR A 127 -3.88 14.20 -7.27
CA TYR A 127 -4.25 15.59 -7.42
C TYR A 127 -5.36 15.70 -8.47
N PHE A 128 -6.38 16.48 -8.17
CA PHE A 128 -7.54 16.66 -9.03
C PHE A 128 -7.92 18.13 -9.16
N ASN A 129 -8.14 18.57 -10.40
CA ASN A 129 -8.73 19.86 -10.71
C ASN A 129 -10.00 19.63 -11.54
N PRO A 130 -11.17 20.06 -11.04
CA PRO A 130 -12.41 20.00 -11.81
C PRO A 130 -12.33 20.73 -13.15
N ASN A 131 -11.47 21.76 -13.26
CA ASN A 131 -11.23 22.55 -14.47
C ASN A 131 -12.53 23.07 -15.12
N GLY A 132 -13.43 23.59 -14.28
CA GLY A 132 -14.73 24.13 -14.69
C GLY A 132 -15.78 23.07 -15.04
N ASN A 133 -15.52 21.78 -14.80
CA ASN A 133 -16.49 20.72 -15.07
C ASN A 133 -17.78 20.93 -14.27
N THR A 134 -18.91 21.08 -14.98
CA THR A 134 -20.23 21.34 -14.38
C THR A 134 -21.05 20.07 -14.11
N GLY A 135 -20.45 18.89 -14.27
CA GLY A 135 -21.11 17.59 -14.13
C GLY A 135 -21.60 17.33 -12.70
N THR A 136 -22.73 16.66 -12.58
CA THR A 136 -23.43 16.42 -11.30
C THR A 136 -23.22 15.01 -10.74
N GLY A 137 -22.34 14.21 -11.34
CA GLY A 137 -21.99 12.88 -10.83
C GLY A 137 -21.03 12.11 -11.70
N GLN A 138 -19.73 12.26 -11.47
CA GLN A 138 -18.66 11.54 -12.17
C GLN A 138 -17.81 10.72 -11.19
N ASP A 139 -17.25 9.61 -11.65
CA ASP A 139 -16.25 8.86 -10.88
C ASP A 139 -14.87 9.37 -11.28
N ILE A 140 -14.09 9.88 -10.32
CA ILE A 140 -12.73 10.42 -10.55
C ILE A 140 -11.63 9.48 -10.08
N PHE A 141 -12.00 8.47 -9.30
CA PHE A 141 -11.16 7.34 -8.94
C PHE A 141 -12.07 6.14 -8.67
N THR A 142 -11.67 4.93 -9.07
CA THR A 142 -12.42 3.71 -8.77
C THR A 142 -11.46 2.55 -8.53
N ALA A 143 -11.61 1.89 -7.38
CA ALA A 143 -10.98 0.61 -7.13
C ALA A 143 -11.95 -0.51 -7.54
N ARG A 144 -11.46 -1.48 -8.32
CA ARG A 144 -12.26 -2.61 -8.82
C ARG A 144 -11.56 -3.94 -8.60
N THR A 145 -12.34 -5.00 -8.48
CA THR A 145 -11.84 -6.36 -8.61
C THR A 145 -11.48 -6.67 -10.06
N SER A 146 -10.72 -7.74 -10.29
CA SER A 146 -10.42 -8.25 -11.65
C SER A 146 -11.70 -8.60 -12.44
N GLY A 147 -12.76 -9.00 -11.75
CA GLY A 147 -14.09 -9.23 -12.32
C GLY A 147 -14.90 -7.95 -12.60
N GLY A 148 -14.34 -6.76 -12.37
CA GLY A 148 -14.98 -5.47 -12.67
C GLY A 148 -15.93 -4.95 -11.59
N THR A 149 -16.06 -5.62 -10.45
CA THR A 149 -16.87 -5.13 -9.33
C THR A 149 -16.19 -3.94 -8.67
N THR A 150 -16.90 -2.82 -8.53
CA THR A 150 -16.41 -1.66 -7.77
C THR A 150 -16.36 -1.98 -6.28
N ILE A 151 -15.17 -1.80 -5.68
CA ILE A 151 -14.95 -1.93 -4.23
C ILE A 151 -15.30 -0.58 -3.56
N PHE A 152 -14.71 0.49 -4.07
CA PHE A 152 -15.06 1.86 -3.71
C PHE A 152 -14.76 2.80 -4.88
N ARG A 153 -15.30 4.01 -4.80
CA ARG A 153 -15.03 5.09 -5.75
C ARG A 153 -15.02 6.45 -5.07
N VAL A 154 -14.21 7.35 -5.60
CA VAL A 154 -14.32 8.78 -5.31
C VAL A 154 -15.21 9.37 -6.39
N ARG A 155 -16.30 9.98 -5.95
CA ARG A 155 -17.28 10.64 -6.82
C ARG A 155 -17.09 12.14 -6.74
N TYR A 156 -17.26 12.79 -7.86
CA TYR A 156 -17.28 14.22 -8.04
C TYR A 156 -18.69 14.68 -8.44
N ARG A 157 -19.10 15.85 -7.96
CA ARG A 157 -20.25 16.59 -8.49
C ARG A 157 -20.06 18.09 -8.33
N ILE A 158 -20.82 18.87 -9.09
CA ILE A 158 -21.17 20.24 -8.75
C ILE A 158 -22.48 20.26 -7.96
N ASN A 159 -22.50 21.02 -6.87
CA ASN A 159 -23.70 21.37 -6.12
C ASN A 159 -23.88 22.90 -6.15
N GLY A 160 -24.82 23.39 -6.96
CA GLY A 160 -24.92 24.81 -7.31
C GLY A 160 -23.69 25.25 -8.09
N THR A 161 -22.79 25.99 -7.45
CA THR A 161 -21.49 26.41 -8.01
C THR A 161 -20.29 25.76 -7.30
N THR A 162 -20.55 24.97 -6.25
CA THR A 162 -19.49 24.40 -5.41
C THR A 162 -19.15 22.99 -5.88
N PRO A 163 -17.89 22.73 -6.29
CA PRO A 163 -17.45 21.37 -6.57
C PRO A 163 -17.31 20.59 -5.27
N GLN A 164 -17.74 19.33 -5.29
CA GLN A 164 -17.74 18.45 -4.14
C GLN A 164 -17.22 17.07 -4.50
N VAL A 165 -16.62 16.39 -3.53
CA VAL A 165 -16.25 14.98 -3.63
C VAL A 165 -16.80 14.16 -2.46
N GLN A 166 -17.00 12.87 -2.71
CA GLN A 166 -17.47 11.89 -1.72
C GLN A 166 -16.84 10.54 -2.02
N ILE A 167 -16.53 9.76 -0.97
CA ILE A 167 -16.21 8.34 -1.12
C ILE A 167 -17.52 7.55 -1.05
N GLN A 168 -17.73 6.71 -2.05
CA GLN A 168 -18.78 5.69 -2.02
C GLN A 168 -18.13 4.31 -1.91
N GLY A 169 -18.38 3.64 -0.79
CA GLY A 169 -18.07 2.23 -0.59
C GLY A 169 -19.27 1.34 -0.93
N SER A 170 -19.16 0.04 -0.63
CA SER A 170 -20.21 -0.95 -0.86
C SER A 170 -21.38 -0.86 0.14
N ALA A 171 -21.11 -0.45 1.38
CA ALA A 171 -22.11 -0.40 2.46
C ALA A 171 -22.68 1.00 2.71
N SER A 172 -21.90 2.05 2.48
CA SER A 172 -22.29 3.44 2.76
C SER A 172 -21.46 4.44 1.95
N ASN A 173 -21.96 5.68 1.92
CA ASN A 173 -21.23 6.81 1.37
C ASN A 173 -20.76 7.72 2.52
N SER A 174 -19.60 8.36 2.36
CA SER A 174 -19.15 9.43 3.26
C SER A 174 -20.07 10.67 3.14
N SER A 175 -19.84 11.73 3.90
CA SER A 175 -20.41 13.03 3.54
C SER A 175 -19.80 13.58 2.24
N TRP A 176 -20.49 14.53 1.60
CA TRP A 176 -19.90 15.33 0.53
C TRP A 176 -19.02 16.42 1.13
N TYR A 177 -17.82 16.57 0.59
CA TYR A 177 -16.85 17.59 1.01
C TYR A 177 -16.64 18.59 -0.12
N ASN A 178 -16.65 19.87 0.22
CA ASN A 178 -16.37 20.94 -0.74
C ASN A 178 -14.89 20.91 -1.13
N ILE A 179 -14.64 21.09 -2.43
CA ILE A 179 -13.30 21.28 -3.00
C ILE A 179 -13.29 22.60 -3.78
N VAL A 180 -12.13 23.00 -4.28
CA VAL A 180 -12.01 24.20 -5.13
C VAL A 180 -12.00 23.83 -6.61
N ASN A 181 -12.45 24.75 -7.47
CA ASN A 181 -12.19 24.67 -8.91
C ASN A 181 -10.74 25.07 -9.22
N GLY A 182 -9.82 24.19 -8.84
CA GLY A 182 -8.36 24.37 -8.87
C GLY A 182 -7.68 23.08 -8.39
N SER A 183 -6.41 23.13 -8.02
CA SER A 183 -5.69 21.94 -7.54
C SER A 183 -6.20 21.49 -6.16
N ASN A 184 -6.59 20.22 -6.04
CA ASN A 184 -6.97 19.58 -4.79
C ASN A 184 -6.16 18.30 -4.60
N ARG A 185 -5.58 18.08 -3.42
CA ARG A 185 -4.97 16.79 -3.03
C ARG A 185 -6.04 15.92 -2.38
N ILE A 186 -6.35 14.79 -2.99
CA ILE A 186 -7.31 13.81 -2.48
C ILE A 186 -6.54 12.58 -2.02
N GLU A 187 -6.86 12.10 -0.83
CA GLU A 187 -6.26 10.94 -0.19
C GLU A 187 -7.38 10.02 0.31
N VAL A 188 -7.21 8.72 0.08
CA VAL A 188 -8.19 7.71 0.41
C VAL A 188 -7.47 6.55 1.08
N VAL A 189 -7.81 6.31 2.34
CA VAL A 189 -7.31 5.17 3.10
C VAL A 189 -8.43 4.16 3.26
N LEU A 190 -8.19 2.95 2.78
CA LEU A 190 -9.03 1.79 3.03
C LEU A 190 -8.39 0.95 4.13
N GLN A 191 -9.08 0.80 5.24
CA GLN A 191 -8.74 -0.14 6.31
C GLN A 191 -9.71 -1.32 6.23
N SER A 192 -9.21 -2.55 6.26
CA SER A 192 -10.03 -3.75 6.07
C SER A 192 -10.93 -4.12 7.26
N ASP A 193 -10.97 -3.30 8.32
CA ASP A 193 -11.75 -3.53 9.55
C ASP A 193 -12.96 -2.58 9.72
N GLY A 194 -13.48 -2.07 8.60
CA GLY A 194 -14.91 -1.74 8.50
C GLY A 194 -15.29 -0.27 8.72
N THR A 195 -14.33 0.63 8.92
CA THR A 195 -14.62 2.07 8.96
C THR A 195 -13.70 2.82 8.02
N ILE A 196 -14.28 3.48 7.00
CA ILE A 196 -13.55 4.42 6.14
C ILE A 196 -13.30 5.68 6.99
N GLN A 197 -12.03 5.96 7.27
CA GLN A 197 -11.63 7.22 7.91
C GLN A 197 -10.98 8.14 6.85
N LEU A 198 -11.32 9.43 6.92
CA LEU A 198 -10.78 10.52 6.12
C LEU A 198 -9.82 11.35 6.96
#